data_AF-D3VE83-F1
#
_entry.id   AF-D3VE83-F1
#
_cell.length_a   1.000
_cell.length_b   1.000
_cell.length_c   1.000
_cell.angle_alpha   90.00
_cell.angle_beta   90.00
_cell.angle_gamma   90.00
#
_symmetry.space_group_name_H-M   'P 1'
#
loop_
_entity.id
_entity.type
_entity.pdbx_description
1 polymer ?
#
loop_
_entity_poly.entity_id
_entity_poly.type
_entity_poly.pdbx_seq_one_letter_code
_entity_poly.pdbx_strand_id
1 'polypeptide(L)'
;MSGRVINLFMWGYQDSYRVQIRSLARDVLRELGASAEAEVLLVGARSPDSGNRNPVCVEPEYGKWPLSLFDGLLDSVESTYRNHDIQNMFFGDEPSMRDKPERMRRDSVRTSVGLALKVFDAEHDVTSFCGEVRGIGDYYVTPVIQIPNTTFLQFPPLHSKPTPKGQFGNGFRSLIHAAMAAVLHEATEELQNPDPGRFTHRSMRSAEEVVQRSARYGAPGAHCWWAIPCNSSRLSPSRTPCSNTCARATKLIPIGSPIDNPRRRWPMKPPVGGAWRDQPMARPG
;
A
#
# COMPACT_ATOMS: atom_id res chain seq x y z
N MET A 1 -16.64 27.82 3.53
CA MET A 1 -16.36 26.51 4.16
C MET A 1 -16.44 26.71 5.66
N SER A 2 -17.45 26.15 6.33
CA SER A 2 -17.52 26.23 7.80
C SER A 2 -16.44 25.32 8.38
N GLY A 3 -15.46 25.90 9.07
CA GLY A 3 -14.33 25.16 9.63
C GLY A 3 -14.82 24.20 10.71
N ARG A 4 -14.84 22.90 10.41
CA ARG A 4 -14.94 21.87 11.45
C ARG A 4 -13.62 21.87 12.21
N VAL A 5 -13.70 22.09 13.52
CA VAL A 5 -12.54 21.88 14.40
C VAL A 5 -12.29 20.38 14.46
N ILE A 6 -11.09 19.96 14.05
CA ILE A 6 -10.63 18.58 14.16
C ILE A 6 -9.93 18.46 15.51
N ASN A 7 -10.47 17.67 16.44
CA ASN A 7 -9.82 17.44 17.73
C ASN A 7 -8.81 16.29 17.63
N LEU A 8 -9.11 15.28 16.82
CA LEU A 8 -8.23 14.15 16.51
C LEU A 8 -7.36 14.43 15.28
N PHE A 9 -6.56 15.49 15.37
CA PHE A 9 -5.70 15.95 14.28
C PHE A 9 -4.42 15.11 14.18
N MET A 10 -4.25 14.44 13.03
CA MET A 10 -3.01 13.79 12.62
C MET A 10 -2.28 14.65 11.58
N TRP A 11 -2.98 15.08 10.52
CA TRP A 11 -2.48 16.07 9.55
C TRP A 11 -3.63 16.75 8.77
N GLY A 12 -3.33 17.85 8.09
CA GLY A 12 -4.33 18.72 7.45
C GLY A 12 -5.16 18.13 6.31
N TYR A 13 -4.79 16.96 5.77
CA TYR A 13 -5.46 16.32 4.62
C TYR A 13 -6.01 14.92 4.97
N GLN A 14 -6.16 14.59 6.26
CA GLN A 14 -6.61 13.25 6.70
C GLN A 14 -7.98 12.83 6.14
N ASP A 15 -8.97 13.74 6.12
CA ASP A 15 -10.31 13.46 5.56
C ASP A 15 -10.27 13.27 4.04
N SER A 16 -9.56 14.13 3.30
CA SER A 16 -9.46 14.00 1.84
C SER A 16 -8.66 12.77 1.42
N TYR A 17 -7.64 12.38 2.18
CA TYR A 17 -6.93 11.10 2.01
C TYR A 17 -7.87 9.91 2.24
N ARG A 18 -8.59 9.86 3.38
CA ARG A 18 -9.55 8.80 3.71
C ARG A 18 -10.65 8.65 2.65
N VAL A 19 -11.22 9.77 2.20
CA VAL A 19 -12.28 9.80 1.17
C VAL A 19 -11.76 9.24 -0.16
N GLN A 20 -10.53 9.54 -0.56
CA GLN A 20 -9.93 8.98 -1.79
C GLN A 20 -9.79 7.45 -1.72
N ILE A 21 -9.28 6.90 -0.62
CA ILE A 21 -9.18 5.44 -0.44
C ILE A 21 -10.57 4.80 -0.48
N ARG A 22 -11.56 5.42 0.18
CA ARG A 22 -12.94 4.91 0.20
C ARG A 22 -13.54 4.88 -1.19
N SER A 23 -13.36 5.93 -2.00
CA SER A 23 -13.79 5.94 -3.39
C SER A 23 -13.10 4.83 -4.20
N LEU A 24 -11.76 4.75 -4.13
CA LEU A 24 -10.99 3.73 -4.86
C LEU A 24 -11.40 2.30 -4.47
N ALA A 25 -11.57 2.01 -3.17
CA ALA A 25 -12.02 0.71 -2.69
C ALA A 25 -13.41 0.35 -3.22
N ARG A 26 -14.34 1.31 -3.23
CA ARG A 26 -15.71 1.11 -3.73
C ARG A 26 -15.75 0.92 -5.25
N ASP A 27 -14.96 1.67 -5.99
CA ASP A 27 -14.88 1.54 -7.44
C ASP A 27 -14.20 0.21 -7.83
N VAL A 28 -13.14 -0.21 -7.13
CA VAL A 28 -12.55 -1.55 -7.27
C VAL A 28 -13.56 -2.67 -6.98
N LEU A 29 -14.41 -2.54 -5.95
CA LEU A 29 -15.48 -3.51 -5.69
C LEU A 29 -16.53 -3.54 -6.81
N ARG A 30 -16.90 -2.39 -7.39
CA ARG A 30 -17.81 -2.31 -8.54
C ARG A 30 -17.26 -2.99 -9.79
N GLU A 31 -15.99 -2.73 -10.12
CA GLU A 31 -15.29 -3.37 -11.24
C GLU A 31 -15.22 -4.91 -11.08
N LEU A 32 -15.19 -5.40 -9.84
CA LEU A 32 -15.25 -6.83 -9.50
C LEU A 32 -16.67 -7.41 -9.46
N GLY A 33 -17.71 -6.59 -9.68
CA GLY A 33 -19.12 -7.01 -9.59
C GLY A 33 -19.65 -7.22 -8.18
N ALA A 34 -18.96 -6.69 -7.16
CA ALA A 34 -19.33 -6.79 -5.74
C ALA A 34 -20.13 -5.58 -5.25
N SER A 35 -20.76 -5.69 -4.08
CA SER A 35 -21.41 -4.52 -3.45
C SER A 35 -20.37 -3.44 -3.10
N ALA A 36 -20.70 -2.18 -3.39
CA ALA A 36 -19.84 -1.02 -3.20
C ALA A 36 -19.84 -0.51 -1.74
N GLU A 37 -19.91 -1.41 -0.77
CA GLU A 37 -20.08 -1.12 0.66
C GLU A 37 -18.76 -1.10 1.45
N ALA A 38 -17.69 -0.58 0.83
CA ALA A 38 -16.44 -0.35 1.58
C ALA A 38 -16.57 0.90 2.47
N GLU A 39 -16.17 0.75 3.73
CA GLU A 39 -15.90 1.84 4.67
C GLU A 39 -14.40 1.97 4.93
N VAL A 40 -13.94 3.18 5.21
CA VAL A 40 -12.52 3.45 5.51
C VAL A 40 -12.42 4.30 6.76
N LEU A 41 -11.56 3.88 7.67
CA LEU A 41 -11.05 4.67 8.79
C LEU A 41 -9.53 4.79 8.70
N LEU A 42 -8.98 5.81 9.31
CA LEU A 42 -7.55 5.93 9.60
C LEU A 42 -7.37 5.85 11.11
N VAL A 43 -6.33 5.15 11.57
CA VAL A 43 -5.96 5.09 12.99
C VAL A 43 -4.53 5.56 13.12
N GLY A 44 -4.32 6.64 13.88
CA GLY A 44 -3.01 7.17 14.24
C GLY A 44 -2.66 6.81 15.66
N ALA A 45 -1.65 5.95 15.86
CA ALA A 45 -1.04 5.71 17.16
C ALA A 45 0.06 6.75 17.39
N ARG A 46 0.04 7.48 18.52
CA ARG A 46 1.05 8.51 18.81
C ARG A 46 2.46 7.89 18.89
N SER A 47 3.43 8.51 18.24
CA SER A 47 4.85 8.13 18.29
C SER A 47 5.39 8.23 19.73
N PRO A 48 6.30 7.32 20.16
CA PRO A 48 6.81 7.29 21.55
C PRO A 48 7.42 8.61 22.02
N ASP A 49 8.11 9.32 21.14
CA ASP A 49 8.84 10.56 21.44
C ASP A 49 7.96 11.83 21.32
N SER A 50 6.67 11.69 20.98
CA SER A 50 5.78 12.85 20.78
C SER A 50 5.11 13.30 22.07
N GLY A 51 5.18 14.61 22.33
CA GLY A 51 4.45 15.30 23.39
C GLY A 51 2.97 15.59 23.07
N ASN A 52 2.42 15.08 21.97
CA ASN A 52 1.03 15.31 21.58
C ASN A 52 0.06 14.74 22.62
N ARG A 53 -1.05 15.45 22.89
CA ARG A 53 -1.98 15.11 23.97
C ARG A 53 -2.83 13.88 23.68
N ASN A 54 -3.17 13.65 22.41
CA ASN A 54 -4.00 12.52 22.02
C ASN A 54 -3.10 11.27 21.86
N PRO A 55 -3.32 10.18 22.61
CA PRO A 55 -2.54 8.94 22.44
C PRO A 55 -2.94 8.19 21.16
N VAL A 56 -4.20 8.33 20.74
CA VAL A 56 -4.77 7.74 19.53
C VAL A 56 -5.65 8.78 18.85
N CYS A 57 -5.53 8.88 17.53
CA CYS A 57 -6.43 9.66 16.68
C CYS A 57 -7.16 8.72 15.70
N VAL A 58 -8.42 9.03 15.40
CA VAL A 58 -9.25 8.26 14.45
C VAL A 58 -9.93 9.24 13.49
N GLU A 59 -9.89 8.91 12.20
CA GLU A 59 -10.53 9.68 11.13
C GLU A 59 -11.49 8.74 10.39
N PRO A 60 -12.82 8.99 10.36
CA PRO A 60 -13.50 10.18 10.85
C PRO A 60 -13.73 10.17 12.37
N GLU A 61 -13.48 11.32 13.00
CA GLU A 61 -13.61 11.51 14.46
C GLU A 61 -15.03 11.19 14.98
N TYR A 62 -16.06 11.58 14.22
CA TYR A 62 -17.48 11.33 14.55
C TYR A 62 -18.05 10.15 13.74
N GLY A 63 -17.25 9.10 13.59
CA GLY A 63 -17.60 7.89 12.84
C GLY A 63 -18.39 6.85 13.64
N LYS A 64 -18.57 5.67 13.02
CA LYS A 64 -19.12 4.48 13.68
C LYS A 64 -18.13 3.77 14.62
N TRP A 65 -16.88 4.24 14.68
CA TRP A 65 -15.79 3.63 15.45
C TRP A 65 -15.52 4.46 16.70
N PRO A 66 -16.01 4.07 17.89
CA PRO A 66 -15.71 4.80 19.12
C PRO A 66 -14.24 4.64 19.50
N LEU A 67 -13.65 5.68 20.10
CA LEU A 67 -12.25 5.67 20.55
C LEU A 67 -11.92 4.54 21.52
N SER A 68 -12.91 4.07 22.29
CA SER A 68 -12.77 2.95 23.23
C SER A 68 -12.41 1.62 22.58
N LEU A 69 -12.57 1.47 21.25
CA LEU A 69 -12.01 0.33 20.52
C LEU A 69 -10.48 0.26 20.63
N PHE A 70 -9.84 1.40 20.86
CA PHE A 70 -8.38 1.57 20.90
C PHE A 70 -7.85 1.87 22.31
N ASP A 71 -8.65 1.61 23.36
CA ASP A 71 -8.19 1.68 24.75
C ASP A 71 -7.02 0.70 24.96
N GLY A 72 -5.92 1.20 25.50
CA GLY A 72 -4.67 0.41 25.65
C GLY A 72 -3.91 0.13 24.35
N LEU A 73 -4.26 0.77 23.21
CA LEU A 73 -3.58 0.53 21.92
C LEU A 73 -2.05 0.73 22.02
N LEU A 74 -1.59 1.79 22.69
CA LEU A 74 -0.15 2.06 22.81
C LEU A 74 0.58 0.98 23.63
N ASP A 75 -0.02 0.48 24.70
CA ASP A 75 0.55 -0.62 25.49
C ASP A 75 0.58 -1.94 24.68
N SER A 76 -0.46 -2.17 23.86
CA SER A 76 -0.49 -3.28 22.91
C SER A 76 0.63 -3.17 21.86
N VAL A 77 0.91 -1.96 21.36
CA VAL A 77 2.00 -1.71 20.41
C VAL A 77 3.36 -1.96 21.05
N GLU A 78 3.62 -1.46 22.25
CA GLU A 78 4.89 -1.72 22.95
C GLU A 78 5.07 -3.20 23.31
N SER A 79 3.99 -3.89 23.70
CA SER A 79 4.00 -5.33 23.95
C SER A 79 4.32 -6.12 22.67
N THR A 80 3.67 -5.78 21.56
CA THR A 80 3.90 -6.41 20.25
C THR A 80 5.32 -6.17 19.76
N TYR A 81 5.83 -4.94 19.90
CA TYR A 81 7.18 -4.55 19.50
C TYR A 81 8.27 -5.32 20.26
N ARG A 82 8.12 -5.46 21.58
CA ARG A 82 9.08 -6.21 22.43
C ARG A 82 9.11 -7.71 22.10
N ASN A 83 7.98 -8.26 21.67
CA ASN A 83 7.80 -9.70 21.39
C ASN A 83 7.82 -10.03 19.88
N HIS A 84 8.27 -9.10 19.03
CA HIS A 84 8.25 -9.23 17.58
C HIS A 84 9.14 -10.38 17.08
N ASP A 85 8.69 -11.10 16.05
CA ASP A 85 9.41 -12.26 15.48
C ASP A 85 10.86 -11.95 15.02
N ILE A 86 11.10 -10.78 14.40
CA ILE A 86 12.42 -10.35 13.95
C ILE A 86 13.24 -9.58 15.00
N GLN A 87 12.76 -9.42 16.24
CA GLN A 87 13.49 -8.76 17.33
C GLN A 87 14.91 -9.33 17.48
N ASN A 88 14.99 -10.66 17.58
CA ASN A 88 16.25 -11.40 17.73
C ASN A 88 16.90 -11.82 16.39
N MET A 89 16.33 -11.39 15.25
CA MET A 89 16.89 -11.68 13.92
C MET A 89 17.99 -10.67 13.57
N PHE A 90 19.09 -11.17 12.98
CA PHE A 90 20.18 -10.35 12.47
C PHE A 90 20.21 -10.43 10.94
N PHE A 91 20.17 -9.28 10.26
CA PHE A 91 20.31 -9.18 8.82
C PHE A 91 21.79 -8.98 8.46
N GLY A 92 22.25 -9.58 7.36
CA GLY A 92 23.66 -9.56 6.97
C GLY A 92 24.16 -8.21 6.43
N ASP A 93 23.26 -7.29 6.13
CA ASP A 93 23.54 -5.96 5.61
C ASP A 93 23.14 -4.84 6.58
N GLU A 94 24.00 -3.83 6.65
CA GLU A 94 23.83 -2.67 7.54
C GLU A 94 22.53 -1.88 7.30
N PRO A 95 22.07 -1.63 6.05
CA PRO A 95 20.80 -0.95 5.82
C PRO A 95 19.60 -1.68 6.45
N SER A 96 19.49 -3.00 6.26
CA SER A 96 18.40 -3.78 6.87
C SER A 96 18.47 -3.81 8.39
N MET A 97 19.67 -3.80 8.99
CA MET A 97 19.83 -3.71 10.44
C MET A 97 19.43 -2.33 11.00
N ARG A 98 19.79 -1.24 10.32
CA ARG A 98 19.39 0.13 10.67
C ARG A 98 17.88 0.34 10.55
N ASP A 99 17.26 -0.20 9.50
CA ASP A 99 15.84 0.03 9.20
C ASP A 99 14.92 -0.94 9.98
N LYS A 100 15.48 -2.00 10.60
CA LYS A 100 14.74 -3.02 11.36
C LYS A 100 13.85 -2.44 12.48
N PRO A 101 14.31 -1.53 13.37
CA PRO A 101 13.48 -1.03 14.48
C PRO A 101 12.24 -0.29 13.98
N GLU A 102 12.37 0.54 12.93
CA GLU A 102 11.24 1.25 12.34
C GLU A 102 10.27 0.29 11.64
N ARG A 103 10.78 -0.68 10.87
CA ARG A 103 9.94 -1.74 10.27
C ARG A 103 9.14 -2.49 11.34
N MET A 104 9.79 -2.84 12.45
CA MET A 104 9.15 -3.52 13.58
C MET A 104 8.08 -2.66 14.25
N ARG A 105 8.35 -1.36 14.43
CA ARG A 105 7.38 -0.43 15.04
C ARG A 105 6.13 -0.31 14.17
N ARG A 106 6.32 -0.14 12.85
CA ARG A 106 5.24 -0.07 11.86
C ARG A 106 4.37 -1.33 11.86
N ASP A 107 4.97 -2.53 11.87
CA ASP A 107 4.20 -3.78 11.88
C ASP A 107 3.51 -4.04 13.24
N SER A 108 4.12 -3.60 14.34
CA SER A 108 3.50 -3.65 15.68
C SER A 108 2.24 -2.78 15.76
N VAL A 109 2.29 -1.54 15.26
CA VAL A 109 1.11 -0.66 15.17
C VAL A 109 0.02 -1.29 14.31
N ARG A 110 0.38 -1.81 13.13
CA ARG A 110 -0.56 -2.48 12.22
C ARG A 110 -1.25 -3.68 12.87
N THR A 111 -0.48 -4.53 13.53
CA THR A 111 -0.98 -5.72 14.23
C THR A 111 -1.88 -5.35 15.40
N SER A 112 -1.48 -4.39 16.25
CA SER A 112 -2.29 -3.96 17.38
C SER A 112 -3.61 -3.29 16.97
N VAL A 113 -3.61 -2.46 15.91
CA VAL A 113 -4.85 -1.89 15.34
C VAL A 113 -5.75 -3.00 14.77
N GLY A 114 -5.18 -3.96 14.05
CA GLY A 114 -5.93 -5.10 13.53
C GLY A 114 -6.49 -6.02 14.61
N LEU A 115 -5.86 -6.10 15.79
CA LEU A 115 -6.38 -6.82 16.96
C LEU A 115 -7.52 -6.05 17.65
N ALA A 116 -7.35 -4.74 17.85
CA ALA A 116 -8.35 -3.85 18.44
C ALA A 116 -9.69 -3.89 17.69
N LEU A 117 -9.64 -3.93 16.36
CA LEU A 117 -10.83 -3.97 15.51
C LEU A 117 -11.59 -5.30 15.50
N LYS A 118 -11.02 -6.41 16.00
CA LYS A 118 -11.66 -7.74 15.92
C LYS A 118 -13.02 -7.83 16.62
N VAL A 119 -13.20 -7.11 17.72
CA VAL A 119 -14.47 -7.09 18.47
C VAL A 119 -15.54 -6.41 17.62
N PHE A 120 -15.22 -5.22 17.09
CA PHE A 120 -16.09 -4.47 16.19
C PHE A 120 -16.42 -5.24 14.91
N ASP A 121 -15.42 -5.90 14.30
CA ASP A 121 -15.58 -6.73 13.11
C ASP A 121 -16.59 -7.87 13.31
N ALA A 122 -16.54 -8.52 14.48
CA ALA A 122 -17.47 -9.58 14.85
C ALA A 122 -18.88 -9.05 15.17
N GLU A 123 -18.99 -7.92 15.87
CA GLU A 123 -20.28 -7.31 16.25
C GLU A 123 -21.04 -6.72 15.05
N HIS A 124 -20.33 -6.21 14.05
CA HIS A 124 -20.91 -5.55 12.88
C HIS A 124 -20.89 -6.40 11.58
N ASP A 125 -20.46 -7.65 11.66
CA ASP A 125 -20.31 -8.59 10.53
C ASP A 125 -19.49 -7.99 9.35
N VAL A 126 -18.32 -7.43 9.66
CA VAL A 126 -17.37 -6.88 8.69
C VAL A 126 -15.99 -7.53 8.85
N THR A 127 -15.16 -7.44 7.80
CA THR A 127 -13.74 -7.79 7.84
C THR A 127 -12.90 -6.52 7.64
N SER A 128 -12.02 -6.21 8.60
CA SER A 128 -11.03 -5.12 8.51
C SER A 128 -9.73 -5.55 7.83
N PHE A 129 -9.28 -4.76 6.86
CA PHE A 129 -7.99 -4.88 6.19
C PHE A 129 -7.09 -3.71 6.57
N CYS A 130 -6.02 -3.96 7.33
CA CYS A 130 -5.05 -2.93 7.73
C CYS A 130 -3.93 -2.78 6.70
N GLY A 131 -3.74 -1.57 6.18
CA GLY A 131 -2.64 -1.22 5.29
C GLY A 131 -1.28 -1.15 6.00
N GLU A 132 -0.25 -0.71 5.29
CA GLU A 132 1.01 -0.41 5.98
C GLU A 132 0.87 0.88 6.80
N VAL A 133 1.53 0.89 7.95
CA VAL A 133 1.67 2.07 8.80
C VAL A 133 2.70 3.02 8.19
N ARG A 134 2.53 4.34 8.31
CA ARG A 134 3.57 5.35 8.04
C ARG A 134 3.60 6.40 9.15
N GLY A 135 4.79 6.89 9.49
CA GLY A 135 4.93 8.05 10.37
C GLY A 135 4.54 9.34 9.63
N ILE A 136 3.56 10.08 10.16
CA ILE A 136 3.12 11.39 9.69
C ILE A 136 3.05 12.31 10.92
N GLY A 137 3.97 13.28 10.97
CA GLY A 137 4.10 14.17 12.13
C GLY A 137 4.30 13.38 13.42
N ASP A 138 3.37 13.55 14.35
CA ASP A 138 3.37 12.93 15.68
C ASP A 138 2.84 11.47 15.72
N TYR A 139 2.38 10.91 14.60
CA TYR A 139 1.60 9.66 14.59
C TYR A 139 2.10 8.62 13.60
N TYR A 140 2.07 7.37 14.03
CA TYR A 140 2.08 6.19 13.17
C TYR A 140 0.65 5.91 12.67
N VAL A 141 0.37 6.28 11.42
CA VAL A 141 -0.95 6.19 10.79
C VAL A 141 -1.08 4.91 9.97
N THR A 142 -2.14 4.13 10.18
CA THR A 142 -2.58 3.05 9.29
C THR A 142 -3.94 3.37 8.65
N PRO A 143 -4.09 3.24 7.32
CA PRO A 143 -5.39 3.18 6.69
C PRO A 143 -6.00 1.78 6.90
N VAL A 144 -7.30 1.72 7.17
CA VAL A 144 -8.04 0.47 7.34
C VAL A 144 -9.30 0.50 6.47
N ILE A 145 -9.48 -0.54 5.64
CA ILE A 145 -10.70 -0.74 4.84
C ILE A 145 -11.55 -1.82 5.52
N GLN A 146 -12.83 -1.55 5.72
CA GLN A 146 -13.82 -2.51 6.18
C GLN A 146 -14.78 -2.90 5.05
N ILE A 147 -15.04 -4.20 4.91
CA ILE A 147 -16.01 -4.77 3.96
C ILE A 147 -17.00 -5.68 4.71
N PRO A 148 -18.32 -5.56 4.47
CA PRO A 148 -19.33 -6.49 4.99
C PRO A 148 -19.07 -7.94 4.59
N ASN A 149 -19.26 -8.87 5.53
CA ASN A 149 -18.98 -10.29 5.30
C ASN A 149 -19.91 -10.91 4.25
N THR A 150 -21.08 -10.30 4.02
CA THR A 150 -21.99 -10.58 2.89
C THR A 150 -21.29 -10.53 1.52
N THR A 151 -20.24 -9.70 1.36
CA THR A 151 -19.45 -9.64 0.12
C THR A 151 -18.61 -10.91 -0.09
N PHE A 152 -18.09 -11.52 0.98
CA PHE A 152 -17.35 -12.78 0.89
C PHE A 152 -18.26 -14.00 0.71
N LEU A 153 -19.57 -13.89 1.00
CA LEU A 153 -20.55 -14.91 0.62
C LEU A 153 -20.80 -14.94 -0.89
N GLN A 154 -20.75 -13.78 -1.56
CA GLN A 154 -20.85 -13.67 -3.02
C GLN A 154 -19.55 -14.11 -3.71
N PHE A 155 -18.39 -13.79 -3.11
CA PHE A 155 -17.05 -14.10 -3.62
C PHE A 155 -16.28 -15.01 -2.66
N PRO A 156 -16.68 -16.29 -2.50
CA PRO A 156 -16.09 -17.19 -1.52
C PRO A 156 -14.59 -17.41 -1.77
N PRO A 157 -13.76 -17.45 -0.71
CA PRO A 157 -12.34 -17.71 -0.84
C PRO A 157 -12.09 -19.14 -1.35
N LEU A 158 -11.05 -19.29 -2.17
CA LEU A 158 -10.53 -20.58 -2.60
C LEU A 158 -10.17 -21.45 -1.39
N HIS A 159 -10.66 -22.70 -1.40
CA HIS A 159 -10.36 -23.67 -0.35
C HIS A 159 -8.86 -23.80 -0.12
N SER A 160 -8.47 -23.89 1.15
CA SER A 160 -7.09 -24.12 1.54
C SER A 160 -6.64 -25.52 1.09
N LYS A 161 -5.84 -25.60 0.03
CA LYS A 161 -5.03 -26.81 -0.19
C LYS A 161 -3.98 -26.90 0.92
N PRO A 162 -3.80 -28.04 1.59
CA PRO A 162 -2.67 -28.24 2.49
C PRO A 162 -1.40 -28.20 1.64
N THR A 163 -0.60 -27.15 1.78
CA THR A 163 0.70 -27.11 1.12
C THR A 163 1.67 -28.07 1.81
N PRO A 164 2.57 -28.74 1.08
CA PRO A 164 3.66 -29.51 1.67
C PRO A 164 4.47 -28.62 2.62
N LYS A 165 4.90 -29.17 3.77
CA LYS A 165 5.72 -28.45 4.77
C LYS A 165 6.88 -27.73 4.09
N GLY A 166 6.93 -26.40 4.21
CA GLY A 166 7.97 -25.56 3.62
C GLY A 166 7.55 -24.77 2.37
N GLN A 167 6.41 -25.06 1.76
CA GLN A 167 5.82 -24.19 0.73
C GLN A 167 4.68 -23.36 1.32
N PHE A 168 4.89 -22.05 1.47
CA PHE A 168 3.80 -21.11 1.66
C PHE A 168 3.23 -20.73 0.30
N GLY A 169 1.96 -21.02 0.07
CA GLY A 169 1.23 -20.53 -1.10
C GLY A 169 0.97 -19.04 -0.90
N ASN A 170 1.90 -18.19 -1.35
CA ASN A 170 1.94 -16.76 -1.02
C ASN A 170 0.84 -15.88 -1.66
N GLY A 171 -0.09 -16.46 -2.41
CA GLY A 171 -1.20 -15.75 -3.03
C GLY A 171 -2.40 -15.55 -2.10
N PHE A 172 -3.14 -14.46 -2.30
CA PHE A 172 -4.41 -14.24 -1.62
C PHE A 172 -5.45 -15.27 -2.06
N ARG A 173 -6.19 -15.86 -1.11
CA ARG A 173 -7.19 -16.91 -1.40
C ARG A 173 -8.51 -16.38 -1.95
N SER A 174 -8.76 -15.08 -1.87
CA SER A 174 -9.96 -14.42 -2.40
C SER A 174 -9.54 -13.24 -3.26
N LEU A 175 -10.23 -13.05 -4.39
CA LEU A 175 -9.99 -11.90 -5.28
C LEU A 175 -10.24 -10.57 -4.56
N ILE A 176 -11.24 -10.51 -3.67
CA ILE A 176 -11.52 -9.33 -2.83
C ILE A 176 -10.36 -9.06 -1.86
N HIS A 177 -9.74 -10.09 -1.28
CA HIS A 177 -8.55 -9.90 -0.44
C HIS A 177 -7.35 -9.38 -1.26
N ALA A 178 -7.13 -9.92 -2.46
CA ALA A 178 -6.08 -9.42 -3.36
C ALA A 178 -6.31 -7.97 -3.79
N ALA A 179 -7.56 -7.62 -4.07
CA ALA A 179 -7.98 -6.29 -4.47
C ALA A 179 -7.80 -5.28 -3.33
N MET A 180 -8.25 -5.58 -2.12
CA MET A 180 -8.07 -4.68 -0.98
C MET A 180 -6.61 -4.53 -0.56
N ALA A 181 -5.80 -5.59 -0.67
CA ALA A 181 -4.36 -5.47 -0.49
C ALA A 181 -3.71 -4.54 -1.54
N ALA A 182 -4.18 -4.59 -2.80
CA ALA A 182 -3.72 -3.67 -3.84
C ALA A 182 -4.17 -2.23 -3.58
N VAL A 183 -5.43 -1.99 -3.17
CA VAL A 183 -5.91 -0.65 -2.76
C VAL A 183 -5.09 -0.08 -1.59
N LEU A 184 -4.81 -0.91 -0.57
CA LEU A 184 -4.01 -0.50 0.59
C LEU A 184 -2.54 -0.27 0.23
N HIS A 185 -2.01 -0.93 -0.81
CA HIS A 185 -0.70 -0.61 -1.36
C HIS A 185 -0.70 0.78 -2.02
N GLU A 186 -1.67 1.09 -2.88
CA GLU A 186 -1.80 2.46 -3.46
C GLU A 186 -1.96 3.53 -2.37
N ALA A 187 -2.74 3.25 -1.33
CA ALA A 187 -2.88 4.11 -0.16
C ALA A 187 -1.53 4.31 0.58
N THR A 188 -0.74 3.24 0.72
CA THR A 188 0.61 3.30 1.31
C THR A 188 1.57 4.13 0.46
N GLU A 189 1.48 4.02 -0.87
CA GLU A 189 2.28 4.83 -1.79
C GLU A 189 1.93 6.32 -1.69
N GLU A 190 0.64 6.66 -1.56
CA GLU A 190 0.21 8.04 -1.33
C GLU A 190 0.69 8.59 0.03
N LEU A 191 0.73 7.77 1.09
CA LEU A 191 1.31 8.16 2.40
C LEU A 191 2.82 8.46 2.36
N GLN A 192 3.51 8.16 1.26
CA GLN A 192 4.92 8.53 1.08
C GLN A 192 5.09 9.97 0.58
N ASN A 193 4.03 10.58 0.05
CA ASN A 193 4.07 11.94 -0.49
C ASN A 193 4.14 12.98 0.64
N PRO A 194 4.76 14.16 0.43
CA PRO A 194 4.93 15.17 1.49
C PRO A 194 3.61 15.71 2.08
N ASP A 195 2.54 15.74 1.28
CA ASP A 195 1.20 16.20 1.67
C ASP A 195 0.15 15.13 1.28
N PRO A 196 0.06 13.98 1.98
CA PRO A 196 -0.77 12.86 1.53
C PRO A 196 -2.25 13.23 1.60
N GLY A 197 -2.98 13.06 0.51
CA GLY A 197 -4.38 13.45 0.35
C GLY A 197 -4.61 14.89 -0.11
N ARG A 198 -3.56 15.69 -0.35
CA ARG A 198 -3.67 17.07 -0.87
C ARG A 198 -4.16 17.13 -2.31
N PHE A 199 -3.74 16.18 -3.13
CA PHE A 199 -4.14 16.08 -4.53
C PHE A 199 -5.17 14.96 -4.67
N THR A 200 -6.35 15.28 -5.22
CA THR A 200 -7.46 14.32 -5.41
C THR A 200 -7.48 13.67 -6.78
N HIS A 201 -6.56 14.03 -7.67
CA HIS A 201 -6.53 13.60 -9.07
C HIS A 201 -5.14 13.06 -9.41
N ARG A 202 -5.06 11.76 -9.78
CA ARG A 202 -3.84 11.00 -10.08
C ARG A 202 -2.86 10.78 -8.91
N SER A 203 -3.29 10.94 -7.67
CA SER A 203 -2.57 10.49 -6.46
C SER A 203 -2.41 8.96 -6.44
N MET A 204 -3.49 8.24 -6.71
CA MET A 204 -3.53 6.77 -6.84
C MET A 204 -3.94 6.34 -8.25
N ARG A 205 -3.66 5.05 -8.57
CA ARG A 205 -4.07 4.38 -9.81
C ARG A 205 -5.59 4.29 -9.96
N SER A 206 -6.06 4.05 -11.19
CA SER A 206 -7.49 3.79 -11.44
C SER A 206 -7.93 2.43 -10.89
N ALA A 207 -9.23 2.28 -10.62
CA ALA A 207 -9.80 1.02 -10.16
C ALA A 207 -9.49 -0.14 -11.14
N GLU A 208 -9.57 0.10 -12.45
CA GLU A 208 -9.20 -0.86 -13.50
C GLU A 208 -7.74 -1.34 -13.37
N GLU A 209 -6.77 -0.44 -13.20
CA GLU A 209 -5.35 -0.83 -13.05
C GLU A 209 -5.12 -1.59 -11.74
N VAL A 210 -5.80 -1.21 -10.66
CA VAL A 210 -5.74 -1.91 -9.36
C VAL A 210 -6.33 -3.33 -9.47
N VAL A 211 -7.46 -3.51 -10.14
CA VAL A 211 -8.06 -4.83 -10.43
C VAL A 211 -7.14 -5.66 -11.32
N GLN A 212 -6.59 -5.08 -12.38
CA GLN A 212 -5.67 -5.80 -13.27
C GLN A 212 -4.40 -6.25 -12.53
N ARG A 213 -3.88 -5.42 -11.61
CA ARG A 213 -2.79 -5.80 -10.71
C ARG A 213 -3.22 -6.92 -9.76
N SER A 214 -4.33 -6.78 -9.04
CA SER A 214 -4.78 -7.79 -8.07
C SER A 214 -4.99 -9.17 -8.70
N ALA A 215 -5.49 -9.23 -9.94
CA ALA A 215 -5.65 -10.48 -10.69
C ALA A 215 -4.31 -11.19 -10.98
N ARG A 216 -3.24 -10.44 -11.29
CA ARG A 216 -1.88 -11.02 -11.45
C ARG A 216 -1.37 -11.63 -10.16
N TYR A 217 -1.75 -11.08 -9.02
CA TYR A 217 -1.24 -11.47 -7.70
C TYR A 217 -2.10 -12.53 -6.97
N GLY A 218 -3.38 -12.65 -7.31
CA GLY A 218 -4.25 -13.75 -6.86
C GLY A 218 -3.98 -15.08 -7.59
N ALA A 219 -3.23 -15.05 -8.69
CA ALA A 219 -2.92 -16.25 -9.47
C ALA A 219 -1.90 -17.17 -8.74
N PRO A 220 -2.18 -18.47 -8.55
CA PRO A 220 -1.24 -19.40 -7.93
C PRO A 220 0.00 -19.57 -8.81
N GLY A 221 1.14 -19.12 -8.30
CA GLY A 221 2.42 -19.09 -9.04
C GLY A 221 2.98 -17.68 -9.28
N ALA A 222 2.21 -16.62 -8.99
CA ALA A 222 2.74 -15.27 -8.95
C ALA A 222 3.73 -15.11 -7.78
N HIS A 223 4.93 -14.60 -8.06
CA HIS A 223 5.91 -14.22 -7.04
C HIS A 223 5.38 -13.04 -6.23
N CYS A 224 4.64 -13.34 -5.16
CA CYS A 224 4.20 -12.37 -4.18
C CYS A 224 5.40 -11.93 -3.32
N TRP A 225 6.00 -10.79 -3.70
CA TRP A 225 7.11 -10.15 -3.00
C TRP A 225 6.78 -9.72 -1.55
N TRP A 226 5.50 -9.71 -1.18
CA TRP A 226 4.98 -9.25 0.12
C TRP A 226 4.78 -10.33 1.18
N ALA A 227 5.02 -11.61 0.87
CA ALA A 227 4.88 -12.72 1.81
C ALA A 227 6.22 -13.40 2.06
N ILE A 228 7.12 -12.70 2.76
CA ILE A 228 8.31 -13.30 3.38
C ILE A 228 8.21 -13.16 4.91
N PRO A 229 7.44 -14.02 5.59
CA PRO A 229 7.79 -14.48 6.93
C PRO A 229 8.86 -15.57 6.77
N CYS A 230 10.13 -15.19 6.71
CA CYS A 230 11.23 -16.16 6.63
C CYS A 230 11.51 -16.77 8.01
N ASN A 231 10.61 -17.65 8.48
CA ASN A 231 10.78 -18.36 9.74
C ASN A 231 11.63 -19.63 9.55
N SER A 232 12.95 -19.45 9.60
CA SER A 232 13.96 -20.52 9.50
C SER A 232 14.20 -21.21 10.85
N SER A 233 13.20 -21.92 11.36
CA SER A 233 13.38 -22.74 12.56
C SER A 233 14.15 -24.05 12.25
N ARG A 234 15.35 -24.17 12.86
CA ARG A 234 16.27 -25.34 12.91
C ARG A 234 17.30 -25.49 11.78
N LEU A 235 18.51 -24.99 12.04
CA LEU A 235 19.75 -25.72 11.71
C LEU A 235 20.72 -25.64 12.89
N SER A 236 21.08 -26.79 13.45
CA SER A 236 22.26 -26.96 14.32
C SER A 236 23.50 -27.26 13.45
N PRO A 237 24.73 -27.02 13.94
CA PRO A 237 25.83 -26.66 13.05
C PRO A 237 26.68 -27.83 12.55
N SER A 238 26.91 -27.91 11.23
CA SER A 238 27.99 -28.74 10.66
C SER A 238 28.58 -28.15 9.37
N ARG A 239 29.65 -27.36 9.56
CA ARG A 239 30.86 -27.21 8.72
C ARG A 239 30.77 -27.17 7.17
N THR A 240 31.31 -26.06 6.66
CA THR A 240 32.12 -25.89 5.43
C THR A 240 31.44 -25.84 4.04
N PRO A 241 32.05 -25.14 3.05
CA PRO A 241 31.29 -24.37 2.06
C PRO A 241 31.34 -24.93 0.62
N CYS A 242 30.40 -24.48 -0.22
CA CYS A 242 30.51 -24.56 -1.68
C CYS A 242 30.16 -23.22 -2.34
N SER A 243 30.81 -22.97 -3.47
CA SER A 243 30.94 -21.67 -4.14
C SER A 243 30.02 -21.49 -5.35
N ASN A 244 29.82 -20.22 -5.73
CA ASN A 244 29.57 -19.70 -7.08
C ASN A 244 28.94 -20.64 -8.13
N THR A 245 27.63 -20.52 -8.39
CA THR A 245 27.08 -20.58 -9.76
C THR A 245 25.62 -20.14 -9.83
N CYS A 246 25.35 -18.92 -10.33
CA CYS A 246 24.13 -18.63 -11.11
C CYS A 246 24.25 -17.30 -11.86
N ALA A 247 25.03 -17.31 -12.94
CA ALA A 247 24.97 -16.29 -13.98
C ALA A 247 24.59 -16.96 -15.31
N ARG A 248 23.84 -16.25 -16.15
CA ARG A 248 23.27 -16.65 -17.47
C ARG A 248 22.09 -17.64 -17.46
N ALA A 249 20.94 -17.10 -17.84
CA ALA A 249 20.04 -17.75 -18.81
C ALA A 249 19.37 -16.66 -19.66
N THR A 250 20.06 -16.18 -20.71
CA THR A 250 19.49 -15.23 -21.69
C THR A 250 19.93 -15.61 -23.09
N LYS A 251 18.98 -16.10 -23.88
CA LYS A 251 18.84 -16.05 -25.36
C LYS A 251 18.01 -17.24 -25.84
N LEU A 252 17.02 -17.00 -26.68
CA LEU A 252 17.10 -17.26 -28.13
C LEU A 252 15.77 -16.91 -28.82
N ILE A 253 15.82 -15.93 -29.71
CA ILE A 253 14.94 -15.84 -30.89
C ILE A 253 15.89 -15.56 -32.07
N PRO A 254 15.86 -16.34 -33.17
CA PRO A 254 16.83 -16.22 -34.25
C PRO A 254 16.47 -15.11 -35.25
N ILE A 255 17.50 -14.54 -35.86
CA ILE A 255 17.40 -13.53 -36.92
C ILE A 255 17.52 -14.25 -38.28
N GLY A 256 16.63 -13.91 -39.22
CA GLY A 256 16.79 -14.22 -40.65
C GLY A 256 17.12 -12.95 -41.44
N SER A 257 18.03 -13.08 -42.40
CA SER A 257 18.56 -12.04 -43.30
C SER A 257 18.85 -12.68 -44.67
N PRO A 258 19.20 -11.93 -45.75
CA PRO A 258 18.90 -10.54 -46.12
C PRO A 258 18.27 -10.47 -47.54
N ILE A 259 18.10 -9.26 -48.13
CA ILE A 259 18.65 -8.86 -49.46
C ILE A 259 18.07 -7.50 -49.95
N ASP A 260 18.95 -6.73 -50.61
CA ASP A 260 18.79 -5.56 -51.48
C ASP A 260 18.29 -4.17 -51.03
N ASN A 261 19.06 -3.19 -51.51
CA ASN A 261 18.90 -1.74 -51.47
C ASN A 261 19.34 -1.22 -52.84
N PRO A 262 18.55 -0.33 -53.47
CA PRO A 262 19.19 0.70 -54.28
C PRO A 262 18.59 2.11 -54.07
N ARG A 263 19.44 2.99 -53.51
CA ARG A 263 19.74 4.37 -53.98
C ARG A 263 18.57 5.20 -54.55
N ARG A 264 18.31 6.38 -53.95
CA ARG A 264 18.46 7.69 -54.62
C ARG A 264 18.32 8.91 -53.68
N ARG A 265 19.38 9.74 -53.71
CA ARG A 265 19.43 11.21 -53.88
C ARG A 265 18.65 12.15 -52.94
N TRP A 266 19.43 12.98 -52.24
CA TRP A 266 19.10 14.36 -51.85
C TRP A 266 18.92 15.27 -53.09
N PRO A 267 18.25 16.43 -52.95
CA PRO A 267 19.04 17.68 -52.92
C PRO A 267 18.51 18.82 -52.01
N MET A 268 19.47 19.61 -51.50
CA MET A 268 19.49 21.07 -51.27
C MET A 268 18.45 21.83 -50.38
N LYS A 269 18.98 22.86 -49.69
CA LYS A 269 18.32 23.94 -48.91
C LYS A 269 18.13 25.21 -49.79
N PRO A 270 17.92 26.43 -49.24
CA PRO A 270 16.83 27.04 -48.44
C PRO A 270 16.14 28.14 -49.35
N PRO A 271 15.83 29.42 -48.98
CA PRO A 271 15.60 30.14 -47.71
C PRO A 271 14.33 31.07 -47.71
N VAL A 272 14.33 32.06 -46.80
CA VAL A 272 13.51 33.30 -46.70
C VAL A 272 12.16 33.11 -45.98
N GLY A 273 11.77 33.90 -44.96
CA GLY A 273 12.32 35.12 -44.36
C GLY A 273 11.19 36.14 -44.13
N GLY A 274 11.10 36.76 -42.95
CA GLY A 274 10.00 37.70 -42.67
C GLY A 274 9.85 38.08 -41.19
N ALA A 275 10.47 39.19 -40.81
CA ALA A 275 10.24 39.86 -39.53
C ALA A 275 9.77 41.31 -39.79
N TRP A 276 8.65 41.72 -39.19
CA TRP A 276 8.24 43.10 -38.86
C TRP A 276 7.20 42.95 -37.71
N ARG A 277 7.30 43.51 -36.50
CA ARG A 277 7.54 44.90 -36.05
C ARG A 277 6.32 45.81 -36.30
N ASP A 278 5.58 46.16 -35.24
CA ASP A 278 5.44 47.53 -34.70
C ASP A 278 4.17 47.79 -33.85
N GLN A 279 4.36 48.66 -32.87
CA GLN A 279 3.38 49.32 -31.98
C GLN A 279 2.74 50.53 -32.72
N PRO A 280 1.67 51.25 -32.24
CA PRO A 280 1.68 51.92 -30.92
C PRO A 280 0.35 52.22 -30.20
N MET A 281 0.52 52.94 -29.09
CA MET A 281 -0.43 53.44 -28.09
C MET A 281 -1.67 54.19 -28.60
N ALA A 282 -2.75 54.11 -27.80
CA ALA A 282 -3.57 55.27 -27.45
C ALA A 282 -4.22 55.12 -26.04
N ARG A 283 -4.00 56.13 -25.20
CA ARG A 283 -4.78 56.56 -24.01
C ARG A 283 -4.84 58.10 -24.09
N PRO A 284 -5.72 58.81 -23.34
CA PRO A 284 -6.91 58.36 -22.61
C PRO A 284 -8.18 59.13 -23.00
N GLY A 285 -9.30 58.75 -22.38
CA GLY A 285 -10.45 59.61 -22.06
C GLY A 285 -10.80 59.39 -20.59
#